data_AF-A0A956N9R8-F1
#
_entry.id   AF-A0A956N9R8-F1
#
_cell.length_a   1.000
_cell.length_b   1.000
_cell.length_c   1.000
_cell.angle_alpha   90.00
_cell.angle_beta   90.00
_cell.angle_gamma   90.00
#
_symmetry.space_group_name_H-M   'P 1'
#
loop_
_entity.id
_entity.type
_entity.pdbx_description
1 polymer ?
#
loop_
_entity_poly.entity_id
_entity_poly.type
_entity_poly.pdbx_seq_one_letter_code
_entity_poly.pdbx_strand_id
1 'polypeptide(L)'
;GLAQLHQLRGRIARRGQKGYCLLWAGREAPEESRERLEVLVTVDDGLRLAEIDLATRGPGELLGVRQSGRFGVFASRLGSADLASLAERAARVADVILEEERCAASS
;
A
#
# COMPACT_ATOMS: atom_id res chain seq x y z
N GLY A 1 9.03 -3.26 6.69
CA GLY A 1 7.59 -2.94 6.84
C GLY A 1 6.76 -4.03 6.19
N LEU A 2 5.47 -4.12 6.52
CA LEU A 2 4.59 -5.19 6.03
C LEU A 2 4.52 -5.24 4.49
N ALA A 3 4.45 -4.08 3.83
CA ALA A 3 4.42 -3.97 2.38
C ALA A 3 5.64 -4.62 1.69
N GLN A 4 6.83 -4.46 2.26
CA GLN A 4 8.06 -5.05 1.71
C GLN A 4 8.06 -6.58 1.86
N LEU A 5 7.57 -7.09 2.99
CA LEU A 5 7.46 -8.53 3.20
C LEU A 5 6.39 -9.16 2.29
N HIS A 6 5.27 -8.46 2.05
CA HIS A 6 4.25 -8.87 1.09
C HIS A 6 4.82 -8.96 -0.34
N GLN A 7 5.59 -7.97 -0.76
CA GLN A 7 6.27 -8.00 -2.07
C GLN A 7 7.25 -9.17 -2.17
N LEU A 8 8.00 -9.48 -1.11
CA LEU A 8 8.88 -10.65 -1.07
C LEU A 8 8.08 -11.96 -1.17
N ARG A 9 6.98 -12.08 -0.42
CA ARG A 9 6.05 -13.23 -0.48
C ARG A 9 5.55 -13.49 -1.90
N GLY A 10 5.15 -12.44 -2.61
CA GLY A 10 4.69 -12.52 -4.00
C GLY A 10 5.75 -13.00 -5.00
N ARG A 11 7.04 -12.92 -4.65
CA ARG A 11 8.16 -13.36 -5.51
C ARG A 11 8.56 -14.82 -5.34
N ILE A 12 7.98 -15.54 -4.37
CA ILE A 12 8.39 -16.92 -4.00
C ILE A 12 7.80 -17.97 -4.96
N ALA A 13 6.61 -17.75 -5.50
CA ALA A 13 5.98 -18.70 -6.42
C ALA A 13 6.36 -18.41 -7.88
N ARG A 14 6.79 -19.45 -8.60
CA ARG A 14 7.07 -19.39 -10.05
C ARG A 14 6.33 -20.53 -10.76
N ARG A 15 5.73 -20.20 -11.92
CA ARG A 15 5.22 -21.17 -12.91
C ARG A 15 4.31 -22.27 -12.34
N GLY A 16 3.33 -21.91 -11.51
CA GLY A 16 2.28 -22.82 -11.05
C GLY A 16 2.68 -23.84 -9.98
N GLN A 17 3.90 -23.77 -9.45
CA GLN A 17 4.33 -24.61 -8.32
C GLN A 17 4.00 -23.95 -6.99
N LYS A 18 3.68 -24.76 -5.97
CA LYS A 18 3.47 -24.28 -4.60
C LYS A 18 4.81 -23.79 -4.02
N GLY A 19 4.86 -22.51 -3.66
CA GLY A 19 5.97 -21.91 -2.92
C GLY A 19 5.64 -21.82 -1.44
N TYR A 20 6.65 -22.02 -0.58
CA TYR A 20 6.51 -21.87 0.87
C TYR A 20 7.31 -20.65 1.34
N CYS A 21 6.66 -19.78 2.12
CA CYS A 21 7.29 -18.64 2.77
C CYS A 21 7.45 -18.94 4.25
N LEU A 22 8.69 -19.18 4.70
CA LEU A 22 8.99 -19.37 6.11
C LEU A 22 9.43 -18.04 6.71
N LEU A 23 8.76 -17.62 7.77
CA LEU A 23 9.03 -16.38 8.48
C LEU A 23 9.65 -16.71 9.83
N TRP A 24 10.74 -16.04 10.19
CA TRP A 24 11.45 -16.27 11.45
C TRP A 24 11.70 -14.95 12.17
N ALA A 25 11.23 -14.85 13.41
CA ALA A 25 11.60 -13.77 14.32
C ALA A 25 12.79 -14.21 15.18
N GLY A 26 13.81 -13.36 15.30
CA GLY A 26 14.90 -13.58 16.24
C GLY A 26 14.40 -13.70 17.69
N ARG A 27 15.19 -14.33 18.56
CA ARG A 27 14.83 -14.49 19.99
C ARG A 27 14.62 -13.13 20.68
N GLU A 28 15.44 -12.15 20.32
CA GLU A 28 15.40 -10.78 20.85
C GLU A 28 14.49 -9.85 20.02
N ALA A 29 13.69 -10.40 19.10
CA ALA A 29 12.79 -9.57 18.30
C ALA A 29 11.77 -8.88 19.22
N PRO A 30 11.53 -7.57 19.02
CA PRO A 30 10.45 -6.85 19.71
C PRO A 30 9.10 -7.49 19.42
N GLU A 31 8.16 -7.36 20.36
CA GLU A 31 6.83 -7.96 20.21
C GLU A 31 6.08 -7.45 18.98
N GLU A 32 6.19 -6.15 18.70
CA GLU A 32 5.67 -5.53 17.47
C GLU A 32 6.20 -6.20 16.19
N SER A 33 7.42 -6.76 16.21
CA SER A 33 7.95 -7.50 15.06
C SER A 33 7.26 -8.86 14.89
N ARG A 34 6.87 -9.52 15.98
CA ARG A 34 6.11 -10.78 15.93
C ARG A 34 4.68 -10.53 15.44
N GLU A 35 4.02 -9.50 15.96
CA GLU A 35 2.69 -9.08 15.52
C GLU A 35 2.66 -8.79 14.02
N ARG A 36 3.68 -8.10 13.48
CA ARG A 36 3.81 -7.88 12.04
C ARG A 36 3.92 -9.18 11.24
N LEU A 37 4.69 -10.17 11.73
CA LEU A 37 4.78 -11.46 11.03
C LEU A 37 3.44 -12.20 11.07
N GLU A 38 2.71 -12.13 12.17
CA GLU A 38 1.39 -12.75 12.31
C GLU A 38 0.35 -12.10 11.37
N VAL A 39 0.35 -10.78 11.27
CA VAL A 39 -0.44 -10.05 10.27
C VAL A 39 -0.12 -10.51 8.85
N LEU A 40 1.16 -10.70 8.52
CA LEU A 40 1.57 -11.16 7.19
C LEU A 40 1.13 -12.60 6.89
N VAL A 41 0.98 -13.46 7.90
CA VAL A 41 0.48 -14.83 7.76
C VAL A 41 -1.03 -14.85 7.60
N THR A 42 -1.75 -13.96 8.28
CA THR A 42 -3.22 -13.95 8.31
C THR A 42 -3.84 -13.14 7.17
N VAL A 43 -3.12 -12.18 6.59
CA VAL A 43 -3.64 -11.27 5.56
C VAL A 43 -2.91 -11.46 4.22
N ASP A 44 -3.68 -11.86 3.21
CA ASP A 44 -3.18 -12.03 1.84
C ASP A 44 -3.29 -10.77 0.98
N ASP A 45 -4.23 -9.89 1.30
CA ASP A 45 -4.50 -8.66 0.55
C ASP A 45 -3.44 -7.57 0.82
N GLY A 46 -2.80 -7.10 -0.25
CA GLY A 46 -1.75 -6.09 -0.18
C GLY A 46 -2.23 -4.70 0.23
N LEU A 47 -3.46 -4.33 -0.11
CA LEU A 47 -4.09 -3.06 0.29
C LEU A 47 -4.38 -3.07 1.79
N ARG A 48 -4.98 -4.16 2.30
CA ARG A 48 -5.26 -4.31 3.73
C ARG A 48 -3.99 -4.35 4.58
N LEU A 49 -2.93 -4.97 4.07
CA LEU A 49 -1.61 -4.91 4.72
C LEU A 49 -1.05 -3.49 4.77
N ALA A 50 -1.26 -2.67 3.74
CA ALA A 50 -0.84 -1.28 3.72
C ALA A 50 -1.63 -0.42 4.71
N GLU A 51 -2.94 -0.67 4.86
CA GLU A 51 -3.78 -0.02 5.89
C GLU A 51 -3.31 -0.35 7.31
N ILE A 52 -2.98 -1.62 7.57
CA ILE A 52 -2.45 -2.05 8.87
C ILE A 52 -1.07 -1.42 9.13
N ASP A 53 -0.16 -1.44 8.15
CA ASP A 53 1.18 -0.82 8.28
C ASP A 53 1.06 0.68 8.57
N LEU A 54 0.10 1.36 7.93
CA LEU A 54 -0.22 2.76 8.18
C LEU A 54 -0.78 2.99 9.59
N ALA A 55 -1.71 2.14 10.04
CA ALA A 55 -2.29 2.25 11.37
C ALA A 55 -1.23 2.06 12.47
N THR A 56 -0.30 1.11 12.30
CA THR A 56 0.79 0.87 13.26
C THR A 56 1.80 2.02 13.29
N ARG A 57 2.10 2.64 12.14
CA ARG A 57 3.07 3.76 12.03
C ARG A 57 2.49 5.12 12.40
N GLY A 58 1.16 5.26 12.29
CA GLY A 58 0.44 6.51 12.49
C GLY A 58 0.51 7.45 11.27
N PRO A 59 -0.49 8.34 11.10
CA PRO A 59 -0.61 9.23 9.94
C PRO A 59 0.52 10.28 9.85
N GLY A 60 1.24 10.54 10.95
CA GLY A 60 2.35 11.50 11.00
C GLY A 60 3.58 11.09 10.19
N GLU A 61 3.75 9.79 9.88
CA GLU A 61 4.84 9.32 9.02
C GLU A 61 4.50 9.49 7.53
N LEU A 62 3.25 9.27 7.12
CA LEU A 62 2.77 9.58 5.76
C LEU A 62 2.79 11.08 5.46
N LEU A 63 2.45 11.90 6.46
CA LEU A 63 2.42 13.36 6.34
C LEU A 63 3.81 14.00 6.52
N GLY A 64 4.87 13.20 6.66
CA GLY A 64 6.25 13.67 6.61
C GLY A 64 6.72 14.45 7.84
N VAL A 65 6.03 14.36 8.99
CA VAL A 65 6.41 15.12 10.20
C VAL A 65 7.74 14.60 10.81
N ARG A 66 8.17 13.38 10.45
CA ARG A 66 9.48 12.81 10.84
C ARG A 66 10.54 12.82 9.73
N GLN A 67 10.18 13.10 8.47
CA GLN A 67 11.13 13.18 7.36
C GLN A 67 11.31 14.64 6.92
N SER A 68 12.27 15.29 7.60
CA SER A 68 12.99 16.51 7.24
C SER A 68 12.63 17.21 5.91
N GLY A 69 12.15 18.46 6.02
CA GLY A 69 12.76 19.59 5.30
C GLY A 69 11.95 20.24 4.18
N ARG A 70 11.17 19.51 3.39
CA ARG A 70 10.48 20.09 2.20
C ARG A 70 9.02 19.68 1.98
N PHE A 71 8.50 18.69 2.71
CA PHE A 71 7.13 18.19 2.49
C PHE A 71 6.04 18.85 3.34
N GLY A 72 6.39 19.61 4.38
CA GLY A 72 5.42 20.37 5.18
C GLY A 72 4.57 21.35 4.36
N VAL A 73 5.08 21.80 3.19
CA VAL A 73 4.38 22.70 2.27
C VAL A 73 3.36 21.96 1.38
N PHE A 74 3.50 20.63 1.21
CA PHE A 74 2.58 19.83 0.39
C PHE A 74 1.32 19.45 1.18
N ALA A 75 1.48 19.07 2.44
CA ALA A 75 0.34 18.76 3.34
C ALA A 75 -0.55 19.99 3.58
N SER A 76 0.02 21.20 3.64
CA SER A 76 -0.77 22.46 3.77
C SER A 76 -1.49 22.88 2.48
N ARG A 77 -1.09 22.34 1.32
CA ARG A 77 -1.73 22.60 0.01
C ARG A 77 -2.80 21.56 -0.35
N LEU A 78 -2.90 20.48 0.41
CA LEU A 78 -3.95 19.48 0.26
C LEU A 78 -5.09 19.80 1.23
N GLY A 79 -5.69 20.98 1.09
CA GLY A 79 -7.02 21.21 1.67
C GLY A 79 -7.97 20.14 1.13
N SER A 80 -8.94 19.71 1.94
CA SER A 80 -9.92 18.66 1.56
C SER A 80 -10.61 18.93 0.21
N ALA A 81 -10.76 20.21 -0.16
CA ALA A 81 -11.31 20.64 -1.44
C ALA A 81 -10.40 20.33 -2.64
N ASP A 82 -9.08 20.52 -2.52
CA ASP A 82 -8.14 20.28 -3.62
C ASP A 82 -8.01 18.78 -3.92
N LEU A 83 -8.03 17.95 -2.88
CA LEU A 83 -7.98 16.50 -3.00
C LEU A 83 -9.24 15.94 -3.68
N ALA A 84 -10.41 16.45 -3.31
CA ALA A 84 -11.67 16.08 -3.92
C ALA A 84 -11.70 16.46 -5.41
N SER A 85 -11.26 17.67 -5.76
CA SER A 85 -11.22 18.13 -7.16
C SER A 85 -10.27 17.29 -8.03
N LEU A 86 -9.13 16.88 -7.47
CA LEU A 86 -8.16 16.05 -8.16
C LEU A 86 -8.68 14.62 -8.35
N ALA A 87 -9.30 14.04 -7.32
CA ALA A 87 -9.93 12.73 -7.40
C ALA A 87 -11.05 12.70 -8.45
N GLU A 88 -11.88 13.74 -8.49
CA GLU A 88 -12.97 13.86 -9.47
C GLU A 88 -12.45 14.00 -10.90
N ARG A 89 -11.36 14.75 -11.10
CA ARG A 89 -10.69 14.84 -12.41
C ARG A 89 -10.07 13.51 -12.83
N ALA A 90 -9.44 12.79 -11.90
CA ALA A 90 -8.85 11.48 -12.17
C ALA A 90 -9.94 10.46 -12.54
N ALA A 91 -11.07 10.45 -11.84
CA ALA A 91 -12.21 9.59 -12.13
C ALA A 91 -12.76 9.84 -13.55
N ARG A 92 -12.97 11.10 -13.94
CA ARG A 92 -13.41 11.45 -15.30
C ARG A 92 -12.49 10.92 -16.40
N VAL A 93 -11.17 11.02 -16.21
CA VAL A 93 -10.20 10.52 -17.19
C VAL A 93 -10.24 9.00 -17.26
N ALA A 94 -10.38 8.32 -16.11
CA ALA A 94 -10.52 6.88 -16.08
C ALA A 94 -11.78 6.40 -16.82
N ASP A 95 -12.90 7.10 -16.67
CA ASP A 95 -14.14 6.77 -17.40
C ASP A 95 -13.97 6.86 -18.92
N VAL A 96 -13.31 7.90 -19.41
CA VAL A 96 -13.02 8.08 -20.85
C VAL A 96 -12.15 6.93 -21.37
N ILE A 97 -11.08 6.59 -20.65
CA ILE A 97 -10.18 5.47 -21.04
C ILE A 97 -10.95 4.16 -21.10
N LEU A 98 -11.82 3.90 -20.12
CA LEU A 98 -12.64 2.68 -20.08
C LEU A 98 -13.69 2.64 -21.20
N GLU A 99 -14.23 3.79 -21.62
CA GLU A 99 -15.12 3.88 -22.78
C GLU A 99 -14.38 3.63 -24.09
N GLU A 100 -13.17 4.17 -24.26
CA GLU A 100 -12.32 3.91 -25.42
C GLU A 100 -11.95 2.42 -25.53
N GLU A 101 -11.58 1.78 -24.41
CA GLU A 101 -11.29 0.34 -24.37
C GLU A 101 -12.53 -0.52 -24.67
N ARG A 102 -13.71 -0.15 -24.16
CA ARG A 102 -14.97 -0.84 -24.48
C ARG A 102 -15.34 -0.72 -25.95
N CYS A 103 -15.14 0.46 -26.54
CA CYS A 103 -15.40 0.70 -27.96
C CYS A 103 -14.46 -0.15 -28.83
N ALA A 104 -13.16 -0.17 -28.50
CA ALA A 104 -12.15 -0.98 -29.19
C ALA A 104 -12.35 -2.50 -29.02
N ALA A 105 -12.94 -2.96 -27.92
CA ALA A 105 -13.26 -4.37 -27.70
C ALA A 105 -14.57 -4.83 -28.38
N SER A 106 -15.38 -3.89 -28.89
CA SER A 106 -16.67 -4.15 -29.55
C SER A 106 -16.62 -4.11 -31.08
N SER A 107 -15.44 -3.81 -31.65
CA SER A 107 -15.12 -3.79 -33.09
C SER A 107 -14.18 -4.94 -33.47
#